data_AF-A0A531M5Q5-F1
#
_entry.id   AF-A0A531M5Q5-F1
#
_cell.length_a   1.000
_cell.length_b   1.000
_cell.length_c   1.000
_cell.angle_alpha   90.00
_cell.angle_beta   90.00
_cell.angle_gamma   90.00
#
_symmetry.space_group_name_H-M   'P 1'
#
loop_
_entity.id
_entity.type
_entity.pdbx_description
1 polymer ?
#
loop_
_entity_poly.entity_id
_entity_poly.type
_entity_poly.pdbx_seq_one_letter_code
_entity_poly.pdbx_strand_id
1 'polypeptide(L)' 'MSTRERSACPINLSLELLGDRWTLLIIRDLIFAGKKHFREFLQSDEGISSRTLAERLQTLQDEGILTRSDDPS' A
#
# COMPACT_ATOMS: atom_id res chain seq x y z
N MET A 1 -7.99 9.07 -23.56
CA MET A 1 -8.84 8.05 -22.90
C MET A 1 -9.04 8.50 -21.46
N SER A 2 -10.19 9.11 -21.19
CA SER A 2 -10.61 9.56 -19.86
C SER A 2 -11.27 8.40 -19.13
N THR A 3 -10.75 7.97 -17.98
CA THR A 3 -11.49 7.11 -17.05
C THR A 3 -10.97 7.27 -15.61
N ARG A 4 -11.83 7.87 -14.77
CA ARG A 4 -11.81 7.98 -13.30
C ARG A 4 -11.00 9.15 -12.67
N GLU A 5 -11.48 10.36 -12.86
CA GLU A 5 -11.56 11.29 -11.72
C GLU A 5 -13.05 11.46 -11.40
N ARG A 6 -13.56 10.70 -10.43
CA ARG A 6 -14.96 10.85 -10.00
C ARG A 6 -15.21 12.18 -9.27
N SER A 7 -14.15 12.90 -8.90
CA SER A 7 -14.17 14.26 -8.37
C SER A 7 -12.77 14.87 -8.45
N ALA A 8 -12.63 16.10 -8.94
CA ALA A 8 -11.39 16.88 -8.88
C ALA A 8 -11.06 17.38 -7.45
N CYS A 9 -11.75 16.85 -6.44
CA CYS A 9 -11.56 17.21 -5.04
C CYS A 9 -10.33 16.46 -4.51
N PRO A 10 -9.26 17.15 -4.07
CA PRO A 10 -8.05 16.52 -3.56
C PRO A 10 -8.31 15.58 -2.38
N ILE A 11 -9.34 15.85 -1.59
CA ILE A 11 -9.75 15.01 -0.45
C ILE A 11 -10.26 13.66 -0.94
N ASN A 12 -11.12 13.64 -1.97
CA ASN A 12 -11.63 12.38 -2.52
C ASN A 12 -10.50 11.55 -3.13
N LEU A 13 -9.60 12.20 -3.88
CA LEU A 13 -8.43 11.54 -4.47
C LEU A 13 -7.54 10.91 -3.39
N SER A 14 -7.27 11.66 -2.31
CA SER A 14 -6.50 11.14 -1.17
C SER A 14 -7.18 9.95 -0.50
N LEU A 15 -8.51 9.99 -0.36
CA LEU A 15 -9.29 8.90 0.24
C LEU A 15 -9.40 7.67 -0.66
N GLU A 16 -9.38 7.83 -1.99
CA GLU A 16 -9.35 6.68 -2.90
C GLU A 16 -8.05 5.88 -2.74
N LEU A 17 -6.95 6.53 -2.38
CA LEU A 17 -5.66 5.90 -2.13
C LEU A 17 -5.50 5.41 -0.69
N LEU A 18 -5.71 6.29 0.29
CA LEU A 18 -5.50 6.01 1.72
C LEU A 18 -6.68 5.31 2.39
N GLY A 19 -7.88 5.43 1.83
CA GLY A 19 -9.10 4.84 2.40
C GLY A 19 -9.23 3.34 2.14
N ASP A 20 -8.36 2.75 1.33
CA ASP A 20 -8.25 1.30 1.28
C ASP A 20 -7.73 0.76 2.62
N ARG A 21 -8.46 -0.22 3.17
CA ARG A 21 -8.13 -0.84 4.47
C ARG A 21 -6.68 -1.32 4.53
N TRP A 22 -6.17 -1.91 3.45
CA TRP A 22 -4.84 -2.51 3.46
C TRP A 22 -3.74 -1.47 3.36
N THR A 23 -3.96 -0.37 2.64
CA THR A 23 -3.01 0.75 2.57
C THR A 23 -2.56 1.17 3.98
N LEU A 24 -3.51 1.45 4.87
CA LEU A 24 -3.19 1.89 6.24
C LEU A 24 -2.52 0.81 7.08
N LEU A 25 -2.91 -0.46 6.92
CA LEU A 25 -2.28 -1.57 7.65
C LEU A 25 -0.85 -1.83 7.20
N ILE A 26 -0.58 -1.74 5.89
CA ILE A 26 0.77 -1.86 5.32
C ILE A 26 1.65 -0.72 5.83
N ILE A 27 1.16 0.53 5.79
CA ILE A 27 1.91 1.69 6.30
C ILE A 27 2.18 1.55 7.81
N ARG A 28 1.17 1.14 8.59
CA ARG A 28 1.31 0.87 10.02
C ARG A 28 2.41 -0.16 10.27
N ASP A 29 2.34 -1.29 9.58
CA ASP A 29 3.29 -2.39 9.77
C ASP A 29 4.72 -2.01 9.37
N LEU A 30 4.87 -1.19 8.33
CA LEU A 30 6.17 -0.70 7.91
C LEU A 30 6.78 0.26 8.95
N ILE A 31 5.99 1.21 9.47
CA ILE A 31 6.48 2.25 10.38
C ILE A 31 6.64 1.73 11.82
N PHE A 32 5.64 1.01 12.32
CA PHE A 32 5.58 0.63 13.74
C PHE A 32 6.11 -0.77 14.01
N ALA A 33 5.89 -1.72 13.10
CA ALA A 33 6.40 -3.09 13.23
C ALA A 33 7.73 -3.29 12.49
N GLY A 34 8.18 -2.32 11.69
CA GLY A 34 9.47 -2.36 11.00
C GLY A 34 9.55 -3.40 9.89
N LYS A 35 8.40 -3.88 9.39
CA LYS A 35 8.35 -4.89 8.31
C LYS A 35 8.87 -4.30 7.01
N LYS A 36 9.75 -5.03 6.32
CA LYS A 36 10.40 -4.59 5.07
C LYS A 36 10.23 -5.60 3.93
N HIS A 37 10.02 -6.87 4.26
CA HIS A 37 9.91 -7.95 3.29
C HIS A 37 8.47 -8.39 3.10
N PHE A 38 8.14 -8.74 1.85
CA PHE A 38 6.82 -9.24 1.46
C PHE A 38 6.29 -10.34 2.38
N ARG A 39 7.16 -11.28 2.79
CA ARG A 39 6.77 -12.40 3.67
C ARG A 39 6.35 -11.95 5.07
N GLU A 40 6.93 -10.88 5.60
CA GLU A 40 6.58 -10.36 6.92
C GLU A 40 5.16 -9.77 6.91
N PHE A 41 4.79 -9.07 5.83
CA PHE A 41 3.44 -8.55 5.65
C PHE A 41 2.40 -9.68 5.44
N LEU A 42 2.78 -10.80 4.81
CA LEU A 42 1.89 -11.97 4.73
C LEU A 42 1.64 -12.63 6.09
N GLN A 43 2.57 -12.46 7.03
CA GLN A 43 2.45 -12.99 8.38
C GLN A 43 1.73 -12.03 9.33
N SER A 44 1.19 -10.90 8.83
CA SER A 44 0.35 -10.01 9.64
C SER A 44 -0.94 -10.69 10.08
N ASP A 45 -1.37 -10.40 11.31
CA ASP A 45 -2.55 -10.99 11.94
C ASP A 45 -3.84 -10.76 11.16
N GLU A 46 -3.93 -9.67 10.39
CA GLU A 46 -5.12 -9.33 9.61
C GLU A 46 -5.33 -10.23 8.38
N GLY A 47 -4.35 -11.06 8.01
CA GLY A 47 -4.51 -12.10 6.99
C GLY A 47 -4.69 -11.56 5.57
N ILE A 48 -3.85 -10.62 5.14
CA ILE A 48 -3.88 -10.12 3.76
C ILE A 48 -3.53 -11.23 2.76
N SER A 49 -4.29 -11.33 1.67
CA SER A 49 -3.96 -12.28 0.61
C SER A 49 -2.70 -11.85 -0.14
N SER A 50 -1.90 -12.82 -0.62
CA SER A 50 -0.68 -12.53 -1.40
C SER A 50 -0.96 -11.68 -2.65
N ARG A 51 -2.06 -11.96 -3.35
CA ARG A 51 -2.49 -11.17 -4.51
C ARG A 51 -2.76 -9.72 -4.12
N THR A 52 -3.58 -9.51 -3.10
CA THR A 52 -3.96 -8.16 -2.63
C THR A 52 -2.74 -7.39 -2.12
N LEU A 53 -1.86 -8.04 -1.38
CA LEU A 53 -0.62 -7.43 -0.91
C LEU A 53 0.26 -6.98 -2.08
N ALA A 54 0.46 -7.84 -3.09
CA ALA A 54 1.26 -7.50 -4.26
C ALA A 54 0.67 -6.32 -5.04
N GLU A 55 -0.64 -6.35 -5.30
CA GLU A 55 -1.35 -5.26 -5.97
C GLU A 55 -1.21 -3.94 -5.19
N ARG A 56 -1.38 -3.97 -3.86
CA ARG A 56 -1.30 -2.77 -3.01
C ARG A 56 0.11 -2.22 -2.88
N LEU A 57 1.13 -3.07 -2.69
CA LEU A 57 2.52 -2.61 -2.66
C LEU A 57 2.92 -1.95 -3.98
N GLN A 58 2.49 -2.51 -5.11
CA GLN A 58 2.70 -1.89 -6.43
C GLN A 58 2.03 -0.52 -6.51
N THR A 59 0.74 -0.41 -6.16
CA THR A 59 0.03 0.89 -6.15
C THR A 59 0.72 1.91 -5.28
N LEU A 60 1.10 1.56 -4.05
CA LEU A 60 1.77 2.49 -3.14
C LEU A 60 3.16 2.90 -3.64
N GLN A 61 3.84 2.03 -4.40
CA GLN A 61 5.08 2.37 -5.07
C GLN A 61 4.86 3.33 -6.25
N ASP A 62 3.85 3.07 -7.08
CA ASP A 62 3.52 3.89 -8.26
C ASP A 62 3.10 5.31 -7.84
N GLU A 63 2.38 5.44 -6.73
CA GLU A 63 1.98 6.71 -6.13
C GLU A 63 3.10 7.39 -5.31
N GLY A 64 4.29 6.78 -5.24
CA GLY A 64 5.45 7.34 -4.55
C GLY A 64 5.36 7.34 -3.01
N ILE A 65 4.41 6.61 -2.43
CA ILE A 65 4.27 6.45 -0.98
C ILE A 65 5.33 5.49 -0.43
N LEU A 66 5.65 4.44 -1.20
CA LEU A 66 6.67 3.46 -0.85
C LEU A 66 7.82 3.47 -1.85
N THR A 67 9.02 3.21 -1.36
CA THR A 67 10.19 2.94 -2.19
C THR A 67 10.61 1.50 -2.01
N ARG A 68 10.97 0.85 -3.12
CA ARG A 68 11.60 -0.47 -3.10
C ARG A 68 13.09 -0.31 -3.40
N SER A 69 13.91 -0.87 -2.53
CA SER A 69 15.33 -1.08 -2.78
C SER A 69 15.65 -2.56 -2.65
N ASP A 70 16.73 -3.01 -3.30
CA ASP A 70 17.28 -4.33 -3.03
C ASP A 70 17.78 -4.37 -1.58
N ASP A 71 17.58 -5.52 -0.94
CA ASP A 71 18.13 -5.74 0.39
C ASP A 71 19.63 -6.03 0.24
N PRO A 72 20.52 -5.26 0.89
CA PRO A 72 21.95 -5.54 0.87
C PRO A 72 22.36 -6.75 1.73
N SER A 73 21.42 -7.33 2.50
CA SER A 73 21.64 -8.46 3.40
C SER A 73 21.77 -9.81 2.68
#